data_AF-A0A846D6L5-F1
#
_entry.id   AF-A0A846D6L5-F1
#
_cell.length_a   1.000
_cell.length_b   1.000
_cell.length_c   1.000
_cell.angle_alpha   90.00
_cell.angle_beta   90.00
_cell.angle_gamma   90.00
#
_symmetry.space_group_name_H-M   'P 1'
#
loop_
_entity.id
_entity.type
_entity.pdbx_description
1 polymer ?
#
loop_
_entity_poly.entity_id
_entity_poly.type
_entity_poly.pdbx_seq_one_letter_code
_entity_poly.pdbx_strand_id
1 'polypeptide(L)' 'MKILQSSFLWMFCFTVISLLSLDFWSWEQEISFSFFHLPPWIFYFIILQVILSLAIWLFAFNFWEKTS' A
#
# COMPACT_ATOMS: atom_id res chain seq x y z
N MET A 1 -2.17 5.89 20.21
CA MET A 1 -1.78 4.52 20.64
C MET A 1 -0.26 4.39 20.55
N LYS A 2 0.44 3.97 21.62
CA LYS A 2 1.93 3.91 21.66
C LYS A 2 2.55 3.04 20.55
N ILE A 3 1.81 2.06 20.04
CA ILE A 3 2.22 1.17 18.94
C ILE A 3 2.52 1.92 17.63
N LEU A 4 1.75 2.97 17.31
CA LEU A 4 1.87 3.75 16.07
C LEU A 4 3.09 4.69 16.05
N GLN A 5 3.80 4.80 17.17
CA GLN A 5 5.02 5.61 17.28
C GLN A 5 6.29 4.78 17.05
N SER A 6 6.16 3.45 16.90
CA SER A 6 7.30 2.60 16.61
C SER A 6 7.68 2.70 15.14
N SER A 7 8.84 3.28 14.85
CA SER A 7 9.39 3.35 13.49
C SER A 7 9.56 1.95 12.87
N PHE A 8 9.77 0.93 13.69
CA PHE A 8 9.92 -0.46 13.26
C PHE A 8 8.62 -1.02 12.65
N LEU A 9 7.47 -0.63 13.19
CA LEU A 9 6.17 -1.04 12.67
C LEU A 9 5.92 -0.42 11.30
N TRP A 10 6.20 0.87 11.14
CA TRP A 10 6.06 1.56 9.86
C TRP A 10 7.01 1.02 8.80
N MET A 11 8.27 0.75 9.17
CA MET A 11 9.23 0.08 8.29
C MET A 11 8.69 -1.27 7.83
N PHE A 12 8.22 -2.12 8.75
CA PHE A 12 7.61 -3.41 8.40
C PHE A 12 6.39 -3.25 7.47
N CYS A 13 5.51 -2.29 7.77
CA CYS A 13 4.31 -2.03 6.98
C CYS A 13 4.66 -1.61 5.54
N PHE A 14 5.61 -0.67 5.37
CA PHE A 14 6.08 -0.26 4.05
C PHE A 14 6.81 -1.38 3.31
N THR A 15 7.61 -2.19 4.00
CA THR A 15 8.27 -3.36 3.39
C THR A 15 7.26 -4.37 2.88
N VAL A 16 6.23 -4.69 3.66
CA VAL A 16 5.15 -5.61 3.22
C VAL A 16 4.43 -5.05 1.99
N ILE A 17 4.01 -3.78 2.03
CA ILE A 17 3.35 -3.15 0.87
C ILE A 17 4.26 -3.16 -0.36
N SER A 18 5.56 -2.91 -0.19
CA SER A 18 6.54 -2.94 -1.28
C SER A 18 6.71 -4.35 -1.86
N LEU A 19 6.73 -5.40 -1.03
CA LEU A 19 6.81 -6.79 -1.51
C LEU A 19 5.54 -7.20 -2.25
N LEU A 20 4.36 -6.84 -1.74
CA LEU A 20 3.10 -7.02 -2.46
C LEU A 20 3.09 -6.26 -3.79
N SER A 21 3.73 -5.09 -3.86
CA SER A 21 3.86 -4.33 -5.10
C SER A 21 4.78 -4.99 -6.12
N LEU A 22 5.79 -5.75 -5.67
CA LEU A 22 6.72 -6.48 -6.53
C LEU A 22 6.07 -7.74 -7.12
N ASP A 23 5.21 -8.39 -6.34
CA ASP A 23 4.46 -9.57 -6.79
C ASP A 23 3.49 -9.26 -7.95
N PHE A 24 3.13 -7.99 -8.16
CA PHE A 24 2.35 -7.54 -9.34
C PHE A 24 2.98 -7.91 -10.68
N TRP A 25 4.30 -7.94 -10.77
CA TRP A 25 4.98 -8.30 -12.02
C TRP A 25 4.82 -9.78 -12.38
N SER A 26 4.39 -10.61 -11.43
CA SER A 26 4.12 -12.04 -11.59
C SER A 26 2.65 -12.34 -11.91
N TRP A 27 1.76 -11.35 -11.86
CA TRP A 27 0.33 -11.53 -12.11
C TRP A 27 -0.01 -11.56 -13.60
N GLU A 28 0.52 -12.56 -14.31
CA GLU A 28 -0.03 -12.96 -15.61
C GLU A 28 -1.40 -13.61 -15.36
N GLN A 29 -2.47 -12.87 -15.64
CA GLN A 29 -3.83 -13.42 -15.61
C GLN A 29 -4.50 -13.23 -16.98
N GLU A 30 -4.92 -14.35 -17.58
CA GLU A 30 -5.61 -14.44 -18.87
C GLU A 30 -7.06 -13.91 -18.82
N ILE A 31 -7.56 -13.46 -17.66
CA ILE A 31 -8.97 -13.20 -17.44
C ILE A 31 -9.26 -11.70 -17.52
N SER A 32 -9.86 -11.27 -18.63
CA SER A 32 -10.40 -9.91 -18.79
C SER A 32 -11.75 -9.76 -18.07
N PHE A 33 -11.79 -9.10 -16.92
CA PHE A 33 -13.07 -8.74 -16.30
C PHE A 33 -13.70 -7.55 -17.05
N SER A 34 -14.83 -7.83 -17.70
CA SER A 34 -15.57 -6.92 -18.58
C SER A 34 -16.41 -5.90 -17.81
N PHE A 35 -15.79 -4.80 -17.38
CA PHE A 35 -16.49 -3.50 -17.22
C PHE A 35 -15.74 -2.35 -17.93
N PHE A 36 -14.42 -2.48 -18.11
CA PHE A 36 -13.56 -1.50 -18.81
C PHE A 36 -12.44 -2.13 -19.67
N HIS A 37 -12.44 -3.45 -19.90
CA HIS A 37 -11.33 -4.21 -20.53
C HIS A 37 -9.97 -4.07 -19.83
N LEU A 38 -9.96 -3.59 -18.58
CA LEU A 38 -8.74 -3.48 -17.80
C LEU A 38 -8.40 -4.83 -17.17
N PRO A 39 -7.14 -5.27 -17.25
CA PRO A 39 -6.69 -6.45 -16.52
C PRO A 39 -7.00 -6.36 -15.02
N PRO A 40 -7.38 -7.48 -14.37
CA PRO A 40 -7.71 -7.50 -12.94
C PRO A 40 -6.62 -6.90 -12.05
N TRP A 41 -5.34 -7.08 -12.43
CA TRP A 41 -4.19 -6.54 -11.69
C TRP A 41 -4.29 -5.02 -11.48
N ILE A 42 -4.85 -4.25 -12.42
CA ILE A 42 -4.95 -2.79 -12.26
C ILE A 42 -5.80 -2.42 -11.04
N PHE A 43 -6.87 -3.16 -10.77
CA PHE A 43 -7.73 -2.90 -9.61
C PHE A 43 -7.00 -3.12 -8.30
N TYR A 44 -6.29 -4.24 -8.18
CA TYR A 44 -5.49 -4.50 -6.99
C TYR A 44 -4.36 -3.48 -6.83
N PHE A 45 -3.76 -3.00 -7.94
CA PHE A 45 -2.71 -1.98 -7.88
C PHE A 45 -3.28 -0.66 -7.33
N ILE A 46 -4.46 -0.25 -7.79
CA ILE A 46 -5.16 0.92 -7.27
C ILE A 46 -5.44 0.76 -5.78
N ILE A 47 -5.93 -0.41 -5.34
CA ILE A 47 -6.18 -0.69 -3.92
C ILE A 47 -4.87 -0.56 -3.12
N LEU A 48 -3.77 -1.13 -3.63
CA LEU A 48 -2.46 -1.05 -2.98
C LEU A 48 -1.97 0.40 -2.86
N GLN A 49 -2.17 1.23 -3.89
CA GLN A 49 -1.81 2.65 -3.86
C GLN A 49 -2.65 3.44 -2.84
N VAL A 50 -3.94 3.14 -2.71
CA VAL A 50 -4.80 3.75 -1.69
C VAL A 50 -4.32 3.36 -0.29
N ILE A 51 -3.99 2.09 -0.07
CA ILE A 51 -3.43 1.61 1.21
C ILE A 51 -2.10 2.31 1.52
N LEU A 52 -1.20 2.42 0.54
CA LEU A 52 0.09 3.10 0.70
C LEU A 52 -0.10 4.58 1.03
N SER A 53 -0.99 5.28 0.32
CA SER A 53 -1.30 6.69 0.56
C SER A 53 -1.84 6.92 1.97
N LEU A 54 -2.77 6.07 2.43
CA LEU A 54 -3.29 6.11 3.80
C LEU A 54 -2.19 5.84 4.84
N ALA A 55 -1.29 4.89 4.58
CA ALA A 55 -0.17 4.59 5.46
C ALA A 55 0.78 5.81 5.57
N ILE A 56 1.12 6.45 4.45
CA ILE A 56 1.96 7.66 4.45
C ILE A 56 1.27 8.80 5.19
N TRP A 57 -0.03 9.02 4.95
CA TRP A 57 -0.79 10.07 5.62
C TRP A 57 -0.83 9.87 7.14
N LEU A 58 -1.12 8.64 7.60
CA LEU A 58 -1.12 8.31 9.02
C LEU A 58 0.27 8.39 9.66
N PHE A 59 1.32 7.99 8.94
CA PHE A 59 2.70 8.15 9.39
C PHE A 59 3.04 9.64 9.55
N ALA A 60 2.78 10.45 8.52
CA ALA A 60 3.00 11.88 8.56
C ALA A 60 2.24 12.53 9.72
N PHE A 61 0.95 12.21 9.90
CA PHE A 61 0.16 12.75 11.00
C PHE A 61 0.73 12.40 12.38
N ASN A 62 1.12 11.13 12.62
CA ASN A 62 1.63 10.69 13.92
C ASN A 62 3.04 11.19 14.26
N PHE A 63 3.90 11.41 13.26
CA PHE A 63 5.29 11.85 13.48
C PHE A 63 5.48 13.36 13.36
N TRP A 64 4.67 14.03 12.53
CA TRP A 64 4.78 15.47 12.33
C TRP A 64 4.32 16.27 13.56
N GLU A 65 3.21 15.89 14.21
CA GLU A 65 2.76 16.54 15.45
C GLU A 65 3.74 16.40 16.60
N LYS A 66 4.54 15.32 16.62
CA LYS A 66 5.50 15.04 17.69
C LYS A 66 6.77 15.89 17.63
N THR A 67 6.96 16.64 16.55
CA THR A 67 8.15 17.46 16.28
C THR A 67 7.87 18.96 16.54
N SER A 68 6.62 19.34 16.85
CA SER A 68 6.22 20.68 17.31
C SER A 68 6.14 20.74 18.83
#